data_AF-A0A851DQM2-F1
#
_entry.id   AF-A0A851DQM2-F1
#
_cell.length_a   1.000
_cell.length_b   1.000
_cell.length_c   1.000
_cell.angle_alpha   90.00
_cell.angle_beta   90.00
_cell.angle_gamma   90.00
#
_symmetry.space_group_name_H-M   'P 1'
#
loop_
_entity.id
_entity.type
_entity.pdbx_description
1 polymer ?
#
loop_
_entity_poly.entity_id
_entity_poly.type
_entity_poly.pdbx_seq_one_letter_code
_entity_poly.pdbx_strand_id
1 'polypeptide(L)'
;QMSGEDEVEISDKDEPDGDGDGSSDCPTVRAPLTSLKSHQGVVIAADWLVGGKQAVTASWDRTANLYDVETSELVHSLTGHDQELTHCCTHPTQRLVVTSSRDTTFRLWDFRDPSIHSVNVFQGHTE
;
A
#
# COMPACT_ATOMS: atom_id res chain seq x y z
N GLN A 1 -65.22 15.96 46.98
CA GLN A 1 -65.48 15.82 45.54
C GLN A 1 -64.93 17.08 44.89
N MET A 2 -63.76 16.96 44.26
CA MET A 2 -63.58 17.03 42.79
C MET A 2 -63.93 18.44 42.28
N SER A 3 -62.90 19.27 42.06
CA SER A 3 -62.32 19.62 40.74
C SER A 3 -63.08 20.81 40.13
N GLY A 4 -62.50 21.92 39.71
CA GLY A 4 -61.17 22.20 39.17
C GLY A 4 -61.40 22.87 37.82
N GLU A 5 -60.91 24.10 37.62
CA GLU A 5 -60.78 24.84 36.34
C GLU A 5 -60.34 26.28 36.69
N ASP A 6 -59.48 27.00 36.00
CA ASP A 6 -58.43 26.74 35.01
C ASP A 6 -57.61 28.04 35.00
N GLU A 7 -56.30 28.00 35.27
CA GLU A 7 -55.41 29.14 35.05
C GLU A 7 -54.78 29.03 33.66
N VAL A 8 -54.94 30.08 32.87
CA VAL A 8 -54.53 30.15 31.47
C VAL A 8 -53.03 30.48 31.44
N GLU A 9 -52.16 29.51 31.18
CA GLU A 9 -50.76 29.78 30.84
C GLU A 9 -50.62 30.08 29.35
N ILE A 10 -50.06 31.26 29.09
CA ILE A 10 -49.90 31.89 27.78
C ILE A 10 -48.63 31.28 27.16
N SER A 11 -48.77 30.65 25.99
CA SER A 11 -47.65 30.17 25.20
C SER A 11 -46.92 31.35 24.57
N ASP A 12 -45.61 31.43 24.72
CA ASP A 12 -44.76 32.06 23.70
C ASP A 12 -43.51 31.20 23.47
N LYS A 13 -43.24 31.06 22.19
CA LYS A 13 -42.38 30.10 21.52
C LYS A 13 -41.15 30.86 21.05
N ASP A 14 -39.99 30.56 21.62
CA ASP A 14 -38.70 31.03 21.11
C ASP A 14 -37.70 29.86 21.08
N GLU A 15 -37.61 29.21 19.91
CA GLU A 15 -36.35 28.62 19.44
C GLU A 15 -35.76 29.62 18.45
N PRO A 16 -34.46 29.98 18.52
CA PRO A 16 -33.38 29.07 18.10
C PRO A 16 -32.13 29.24 19.01
N ASP A 17 -31.12 28.38 18.97
CA ASP A 17 -29.96 28.62 18.12
C ASP A 17 -29.05 27.38 18.07
N GLY A 18 -29.02 26.78 16.88
CA GLY A 18 -27.81 26.26 16.25
C GLY A 18 -26.89 25.39 17.10
N ASP A 19 -27.22 24.10 17.18
CA ASP A 19 -26.20 23.06 17.28
C ASP A 19 -25.39 23.08 15.97
N GLY A 20 -24.47 24.03 15.88
CA GLY A 20 -23.32 23.94 15.02
C GLY A 20 -22.50 22.77 15.53
N ASP A 21 -22.88 21.55 15.12
CA ASP A 21 -21.99 20.40 15.04
C ASP A 21 -20.90 20.78 14.03
N GLY A 22 -19.98 21.63 14.50
CA GLY A 22 -18.66 21.76 13.97
C GLY A 22 -18.05 20.39 14.17
N SER A 23 -18.34 19.51 13.21
CA SER A 23 -17.63 18.29 12.92
C SER A 23 -16.17 18.64 13.05
N SER A 24 -15.66 18.40 14.26
CA SER A 24 -14.28 18.60 14.59
C SER A 24 -13.63 17.48 13.82
N ASP A 25 -13.21 17.82 12.61
CA ASP A 25 -12.50 16.95 11.69
C ASP A 25 -11.21 16.59 12.40
N CYS A 26 -11.33 15.60 13.28
CA CYS A 26 -10.24 15.03 14.02
C CYS A 26 -9.28 14.54 12.94
N PRO A 27 -7.98 14.92 13.00
CA PRO A 27 -7.02 14.47 12.01
C PRO A 27 -7.04 12.94 12.01
N THR A 28 -7.63 12.37 10.96
CA THR A 28 -7.78 10.92 10.83
C THR A 28 -6.41 10.38 10.51
N VAL A 29 -5.67 9.98 11.55
CA VAL A 29 -4.47 9.17 11.39
C VAL A 29 -4.91 7.86 10.71
N ARG A 30 -4.62 7.74 9.41
CA ARG A 30 -4.95 6.53 8.66
C ARG A 30 -4.08 5.39 9.16
N ALA A 31 -4.71 4.32 9.61
CA ALA A 31 -4.05 3.05 9.90
C ALA A 31 -3.77 2.31 8.58
N PRO A 32 -2.70 1.48 8.52
CA PRO A 32 -2.47 0.62 7.36
C PRO A 32 -3.63 -0.37 7.21
N LEU A 33 -4.10 -0.55 5.97
CA LEU A 33 -5.17 -1.51 5.66
C LEU A 33 -4.69 -2.96 5.81
N THR A 34 -3.44 -3.23 5.44
CA THR A 34 -2.81 -4.56 5.48
C THR A 34 -1.32 -4.42 5.78
N SER A 35 -0.70 -5.50 6.23
CA SER A 35 0.74 -5.57 6.53
C SER A 35 1.35 -6.82 5.91
N LEU A 36 2.25 -6.60 4.96
CA LEU A 36 2.97 -7.67 4.25
C LEU A 36 4.29 -7.94 4.97
N LYS A 37 4.42 -9.10 5.63
CA LYS A 37 5.53 -9.41 6.55
C LYS A 37 6.49 -10.50 6.06
N SER A 38 6.67 -10.68 4.75
CA SER A 38 7.57 -11.73 4.26
C SER A 38 9.05 -11.34 4.29
N HIS A 39 9.37 -10.05 4.15
CA HIS A 39 10.76 -9.58 4.19
C HIS A 39 11.38 -9.78 5.58
N GLN A 40 12.63 -10.24 5.59
CA GLN A 40 13.44 -10.42 6.81
C GLN A 40 14.47 -9.30 7.00
N GLY A 41 14.50 -8.34 6.07
CA GLY A 41 15.38 -7.18 6.06
C GLY A 41 14.62 -5.88 5.84
N VAL A 42 15.37 -4.78 5.80
CA VAL A 42 14.83 -3.45 5.52
C VAL A 42 14.28 -3.41 4.10
N VAL A 43 13.02 -3.03 3.96
CA VAL A 43 12.39 -2.73 2.66
C VAL A 43 12.90 -1.37 2.18
N ILE A 44 13.54 -1.36 1.01
CA ILE A 44 14.18 -0.16 0.45
C ILE A 44 13.41 0.49 -0.69
N ALA A 45 12.46 -0.23 -1.29
CA ALA A 45 11.65 0.28 -2.39
C ALA A 45 10.35 -0.52 -2.50
N ALA A 46 9.32 0.14 -3.02
CA ALA A 46 8.08 -0.48 -3.45
C ALA A 46 7.57 0.25 -4.70
N ASP A 47 6.97 -0.48 -5.64
CA ASP A 47 6.42 0.09 -6.87
C ASP A 47 5.23 -0.74 -7.38
N TRP A 48 4.35 -0.12 -8.16
CA TRP A 48 3.17 -0.76 -8.73
C TRP A 48 3.49 -1.38 -10.09
N LEU A 49 3.09 -2.64 -10.28
CA LEU A 49 3.13 -3.22 -11.61
C LEU A 49 1.99 -2.64 -12.48
N VAL A 50 2.19 -2.63 -13.79
CA VAL A 50 1.16 -2.19 -14.74
C VAL A 50 -0.18 -2.90 -14.49
N GLY A 51 -1.26 -2.12 -14.47
CA GLY A 51 -2.62 -2.59 -14.16
C GLY A 51 -3.02 -2.47 -12.68
N GLY A 52 -2.10 -2.11 -11.78
CA GLY A 52 -2.42 -1.70 -10.40
C GLY A 52 -2.93 -2.79 -9.47
N LYS A 53 -2.94 -4.07 -9.91
CA LYS A 53 -3.33 -5.21 -9.07
C LYS A 53 -2.20 -5.76 -8.22
N GLN A 54 -0.97 -5.49 -8.63
CA GLN A 54 0.21 -6.04 -8.02
C GLN A 54 1.23 -4.97 -7.70
N ALA A 55 1.95 -5.18 -6.61
CA ALA A 55 3.05 -4.34 -6.18
C ALA A 55 4.31 -5.18 -5.99
N VAL A 56 5.45 -4.63 -6.35
CA VAL A 56 6.75 -5.20 -6.03
C VAL A 56 7.36 -4.43 -4.86
N THR A 57 8.02 -5.15 -3.96
CA THR A 57 8.87 -4.57 -2.92
C THR A 57 10.28 -5.13 -3.04
N ALA A 58 11.30 -4.39 -2.64
CA ALA A 58 12.69 -4.83 -2.62
C ALA A 58 13.33 -4.60 -1.25
N SER A 59 14.22 -5.51 -0.84
CA SER A 59 14.75 -5.56 0.52
C SER A 59 16.23 -5.88 0.59
N TRP A 60 16.85 -5.49 1.71
CA TRP A 60 18.20 -5.92 2.08
C TRP A 60 18.31 -7.42 2.36
N ASP A 61 17.21 -8.16 2.50
CA ASP A 61 17.26 -9.63 2.54
C ASP A 61 17.59 -10.30 1.19
N ARG A 62 18.02 -9.50 0.19
CA ARG A 62 18.43 -9.92 -1.16
C ARG A 62 17.28 -10.43 -2.02
N THR A 63 16.05 -10.20 -1.58
CA THR A 63 14.84 -10.56 -2.32
C THR A 63 14.04 -9.32 -2.68
N ALA A 64 13.39 -9.40 -3.83
CA ALA A 64 12.21 -8.61 -4.09
C ALA A 64 10.98 -9.52 -4.07
N ASN A 65 9.82 -9.00 -3.70
CA ASN A 65 8.59 -9.77 -3.59
C ASN A 65 7.49 -9.09 -4.41
N LEU A 66 6.80 -9.87 -5.25
CA LEU A 66 5.62 -9.44 -5.98
C LEU A 66 4.38 -9.90 -5.21
N TYR A 67 3.50 -8.98 -4.87
CA TYR A 67 2.24 -9.27 -4.17
C TYR A 67 1.04 -8.97 -5.04
N ASP A 68 -0.04 -9.69 -4.79
CA ASP A 68 -1.38 -9.26 -5.12
C ASP A 68 -1.89 -8.34 -4.01
N VAL A 69 -2.29 -7.12 -4.36
CA VAL A 69 -2.65 -6.11 -3.36
C VAL A 69 -4.10 -6.26 -2.89
N GLU A 70 -4.96 -6.90 -3.68
CA GLU A 70 -6.35 -7.17 -3.27
C GLU A 70 -6.39 -8.31 -2.24
N THR A 71 -5.61 -9.38 -2.46
CA THR A 71 -5.57 -10.53 -1.55
C THR A 71 -4.48 -10.45 -0.48
N SER A 72 -3.55 -9.51 -0.60
CA SER A 72 -2.34 -9.42 0.25
C SER A 72 -1.45 -10.66 0.18
N GLU A 73 -1.56 -11.46 -0.89
CA GLU A 73 -0.79 -12.69 -1.06
C GLU A 73 0.54 -12.45 -1.77
N LEU A 74 1.57 -13.17 -1.35
CA LEU A 74 2.84 -13.23 -2.05
C LEU A 74 2.68 -14.09 -3.31
N VAL A 75 2.83 -13.47 -4.48
CA VAL A 75 2.71 -14.12 -5.78
C VAL A 75 4.05 -14.72 -6.20
N HIS A 76 5.13 -13.94 -6.12
CA HIS A 76 6.49 -14.40 -6.45
C HIS A 76 7.54 -13.78 -5.54
N SER A 77 8.55 -14.59 -5.20
CA SER A 77 9.81 -14.09 -4.64
C SER A 77 10.88 -14.08 -5.73
N LEU A 78 11.45 -12.90 -5.95
CA LEU A 78 12.45 -12.57 -6.95
C LEU A 78 13.83 -12.75 -6.30
N THR A 79 14.42 -13.93 -6.44
CA THR A 79 15.63 -14.35 -5.72
C THR A 79 16.84 -14.58 -6.63
N GLY A 80 18.05 -14.51 -6.05
CA GLY A 80 19.28 -14.89 -6.72
C GLY A 80 20.34 -13.80 -6.79
N HIS A 81 20.07 -12.60 -6.28
CA HIS A 81 21.11 -11.62 -6.00
C HIS A 81 22.01 -12.12 -4.84
N ASP A 82 23.31 -11.89 -4.95
CA ASP A 82 24.28 -12.37 -3.96
C ASP A 82 24.46 -11.41 -2.78
N GLN A 83 24.03 -10.16 -2.95
CA GLN A 83 24.07 -9.10 -1.93
C GLN A 83 22.74 -8.34 -1.85
N GLU A 84 22.65 -7.41 -0.88
CA GLU A 84 21.45 -6.62 -0.61
C GLU A 84 20.93 -5.90 -1.86
N LEU A 85 19.61 -5.86 -2.03
CA LEU A 85 19.03 -5.02 -3.06
C LEU A 85 19.20 -3.55 -2.69
N THR A 86 19.45 -2.73 -3.69
CA THR A 86 19.56 -1.27 -3.54
C THR A 86 18.33 -0.56 -4.06
N HIS A 87 17.63 -1.13 -5.05
CA HIS A 87 16.42 -0.56 -5.61
C HIS A 87 15.61 -1.57 -6.44
N CYS A 88 14.34 -1.25 -6.69
CA CYS A 88 13.54 -1.89 -7.74
C CYS A 88 12.67 -0.85 -8.48
N CYS A 89 12.34 -1.12 -9.74
CA CYS A 89 11.37 -0.34 -10.50
C CYS A 89 10.59 -1.23 -11.47
N THR A 90 9.45 -0.73 -11.92
CA THR A 90 8.60 -1.40 -12.90
C THR A 90 8.61 -0.68 -14.24
N HIS A 91 8.28 -1.41 -15.31
CA HIS A 91 8.06 -0.81 -16.61
C HIS A 91 6.66 -0.18 -16.69
N PRO A 92 6.49 1.04 -17.23
CA PRO A 92 5.22 1.78 -17.16
C PRO A 92 4.08 1.14 -17.96
N THR A 93 4.38 0.34 -18.97
CA THR A 93 3.37 -0.25 -19.88
C THR A 93 3.46 -1.76 -20.04
N GLN A 94 4.49 -2.39 -19.48
CA GLN A 94 4.73 -3.83 -19.63
C GLN A 94 4.90 -4.42 -18.25
N ARG A 95 4.52 -5.69 -18.07
CA ARG A 95 4.72 -6.39 -16.79
C ARG A 95 6.17 -6.83 -16.65
N LEU A 96 7.07 -5.86 -16.49
CA LEU A 96 8.50 -6.05 -16.28
C LEU A 96 8.91 -5.40 -14.97
N VAL A 97 9.84 -6.04 -14.27
CA VAL A 97 10.45 -5.52 -13.05
C VAL A 97 11.96 -5.52 -13.21
N VAL A 98 12.64 -4.48 -12.75
CA VAL A 98 14.09 -4.45 -12.64
C VAL A 98 14.47 -4.37 -11.16
N THR A 99 15.42 -5.19 -10.74
CA THR A 99 16.07 -5.12 -9.42
C THR A 99 17.54 -4.79 -9.58
N SER A 100 18.08 -3.95 -8.69
CA SER A 100 19.51 -3.64 -8.61
C SER A 100 20.05 -4.05 -7.25
N SER A 101 21.31 -4.46 -7.19
CA SER A 101 21.94 -4.96 -5.97
C SER A 101 23.37 -4.43 -5.82
N ARG A 102 23.87 -4.50 -4.58
CA ARG A 102 25.29 -4.30 -4.26
C ARG A 102 26.21 -5.36 -4.87
N ASP A 103 25.65 -6.45 -5.41
CA ASP A 103 26.42 -7.49 -6.11
C ASP A 103 26.91 -7.08 -7.50
N THR A 104 26.84 -5.78 -7.84
CA THR A 104 27.25 -5.19 -9.13
C THR A 104 26.40 -5.60 -10.33
N THR A 105 25.25 -6.25 -10.08
CA THR A 105 24.31 -6.68 -11.13
C THR A 105 22.97 -5.97 -11.02
N PHE A 106 22.27 -5.93 -12.14
CA PHE A 106 20.82 -5.76 -12.14
C PHE A 106 20.16 -6.95 -12.83
N ARG A 107 18.91 -7.23 -12.46
CA ARG A 107 18.12 -8.33 -13.04
C ARG A 107 16.83 -7.79 -13.61
N LEU A 108 16.46 -8.27 -14.79
CA LEU A 108 15.16 -8.03 -15.42
C LEU A 108 14.30 -9.27 -15.25
N TRP A 109 13.10 -9.05 -14.72
CA TRP A 109 12.11 -10.07 -14.47
C TRP A 109 10.93 -9.83 -15.40
N ASP A 110 10.60 -10.83 -16.21
CA ASP A 110 9.51 -10.73 -17.19
C ASP A 110 8.27 -11.48 -16.69
N PHE A 111 7.16 -10.76 -16.61
CA PHE A 111 5.85 -11.27 -16.23
C PHE A 111 4.81 -11.03 -17.33
N ARG A 112 5.21 -10.75 -18.58
CA ARG A 112 4.26 -10.55 -19.69
C ARG A 112 3.50 -11.82 -20.01
N ASP A 113 4.15 -12.97 -19.84
CA ASP A 113 3.52 -14.29 -19.92
C ASP A 113 3.50 -14.92 -18.51
N PRO A 114 2.32 -15.14 -17.91
CA PRO A 114 2.22 -15.75 -16.58
C PRO A 114 2.73 -17.20 -16.52
N SER A 115 2.93 -17.85 -17.67
CA SER A 115 3.52 -19.19 -17.76
C SER A 115 5.05 -19.19 -17.86
N ILE A 116 5.68 -18.03 -18.09
CA ILE A 116 7.12 -17.89 -18.27
C ILE A 116 7.69 -16.93 -17.24
N HIS A 117 8.28 -17.48 -16.19
CA HIS A 117 9.11 -16.71 -15.24
C HIS A 117 10.54 -16.65 -15.78
N SER A 118 10.84 -15.64 -16.61
CA SER A 118 12.20 -15.45 -17.12
C SER A 118 12.93 -14.36 -16.36
N VAL A 119 14.21 -14.61 -16.09
CA VAL A 119 15.12 -13.68 -15.42
C VAL A 119 16.33 -13.50 -16.32
N ASN A 120 16.61 -12.26 -16.67
CA ASN A 120 17.87 -11.91 -17.35
C ASN A 120 18.79 -11.24 -16.34
N VAL A 121 20.02 -11.76 -16.22
CA VAL A 121 21.05 -11.21 -15.33
C VAL A 121 21.99 -10.36 -16.16
N PHE A 122 22.15 -9.10 -15.76
CA PHE A 122 23.01 -8.14 -16.44
C PHE A 122 24.17 -7.78 -15.51
N GLN A 123 25.38 -8.03 -16.01
CA GLN A 123 26.64 -7.69 -15.34
C GLN A 123 27.29 -6.52 -16.08
N GLY A 124 27.90 -5.58 -15.34
CA GLY A 124 28.58 -4.45 -15.98
C GLY A 124 28.89 -3.26 -15.08
N HIS A 125 28.35 -3.20 -13.85
CA HIS A 125 28.68 -2.14 -12.90
C HIS A 125 29.94 -2.52 -12.11
N THR A 126 31.09 -2.53 -12.75
CA THR A 126 32.37 -2.70 -12.04
C THR A 126 32.67 -1.48 -11.16
N GLU A 127 33.36 -1.69 -10.03
CA GLU A 127 33.81 -0.64 -9.10
C GLU A 127 34.55 0.53 -9.78
#